data_AF-A0A016QS60-F1
#
_entry.id   AF-A0A016QS60-F1
#
_cell.length_a   1.000
_cell.length_b   1.000
_cell.length_c   1.000
_cell.angle_alpha   90.00
_cell.angle_beta   90.00
_cell.angle_gamma   90.00
#
_symmetry.space_group_name_H-M   'P 1'
#
loop_
_entity.id
_entity.type
_entity.pdbx_description
1 polymer ?
#
loop_
_entity_poly.entity_id
_entity_poly.type
_entity_poly.pdbx_seq_one_letter_code
_entity_poly.pdbx_strand_id
1 'polypeptide(L)'
;MICFGASAIKALEVAARDLFFVEPGHPVEPRTFEVLHVANARAYALSYAGGDLTPEAVEALRQEYRQAQADPTPYSAGELLDMLHSLTYNCQSNGGTFALEGDEEQARRRLMQSVAFEVMVEGGPTVPVADFGNIRRVNFDLYEITTRNPREGSRARMYLMDGNKPHPHEGFITDQPWEAFTKLWEMHDDCAAHWLEGYERDLAEQARRLGII
;
A
#
# COMPACT_ATOMS: atom_id res chain seq x y z
N MET A 1 11.88 -11.79 -2.85
CA MET A 1 12.39 -11.07 -4.03
C MET A 1 12.51 -9.62 -3.61
N ILE A 2 13.71 -9.05 -3.53
CA ILE A 2 13.96 -7.82 -2.74
C ILE A 2 13.65 -6.54 -3.54
N CYS A 3 13.43 -6.65 -4.85
CA CYS A 3 13.07 -5.53 -5.73
C CYS A 3 12.36 -6.07 -6.98
N PHE A 4 11.28 -5.42 -7.42
CA PHE A 4 10.63 -5.75 -8.70
C PHE A 4 11.38 -5.10 -9.86
N GLY A 5 11.71 -5.87 -10.90
CA GLY A 5 12.31 -5.35 -12.13
C GLY A 5 11.30 -4.57 -12.99
N ALA A 6 11.78 -3.78 -13.95
CA ALA A 6 10.94 -2.95 -14.82
C ALA A 6 9.86 -3.76 -15.58
N SER A 7 10.19 -4.95 -16.09
CA SER A 7 9.22 -5.84 -16.77
C SER A 7 8.10 -6.33 -15.85
N ALA A 8 8.37 -6.55 -14.56
CA ALA A 8 7.34 -6.94 -13.60
C ALA A 8 6.39 -5.76 -13.31
N ILE A 9 6.94 -4.55 -13.11
CA ILE A 9 6.12 -3.35 -12.95
C ILE A 9 5.33 -3.04 -14.23
N LYS A 10 5.90 -3.31 -15.41
CA LYS A 10 5.23 -3.18 -16.70
C LYS A 10 4.05 -4.16 -16.84
N ALA A 11 4.18 -5.37 -16.31
CA ALA A 11 3.08 -6.32 -16.28
C ALA A 11 1.96 -5.89 -15.33
N LEU A 12 2.29 -5.26 -14.19
CA LEU A 12 1.32 -4.59 -13.31
C LEU A 12 0.56 -3.47 -14.04
N GLU A 13 1.28 -2.66 -14.82
CA GLU A 13 0.67 -1.61 -15.64
C GLU A 13 -0.35 -2.20 -16.62
N VAL A 14 0.03 -3.23 -17.39
CA VAL A 14 -0.88 -3.86 -18.35
C VAL A 14 -2.13 -4.42 -17.65
N ALA A 15 -1.95 -5.20 -16.58
CA ALA A 15 -3.07 -5.80 -15.85
C ALA A 15 -4.02 -4.73 -15.26
N ALA A 16 -3.48 -3.65 -14.69
CA ALA A 16 -4.30 -2.58 -14.15
C ALA A 16 -5.06 -1.80 -15.23
N ARG A 17 -4.45 -1.62 -16.42
CA ARG A 17 -5.10 -0.96 -17.56
C ARG A 17 -6.22 -1.79 -18.19
N ASP A 18 -6.14 -3.11 -18.10
CA ASP A 18 -7.23 -3.99 -18.53
C ASP A 18 -8.45 -3.87 -17.60
N LEU A 19 -8.22 -3.52 -16.32
CA LEU A 19 -9.28 -3.32 -15.32
C LEU A 19 -9.86 -1.89 -15.33
N PHE A 20 -9.05 -0.88 -15.65
CA PHE A 20 -9.44 0.53 -15.51
C PHE A 20 -9.06 1.37 -16.74
N PHE A 21 -9.88 2.40 -17.02
CA PHE A 21 -9.62 3.36 -18.09
C PHE A 21 -8.35 4.21 -17.84
N VAL A 22 -7.61 4.50 -18.92
CA VAL A 22 -6.34 5.26 -18.89
C VAL A 22 -6.57 6.70 -19.32
N GLU A 23 -6.66 7.61 -18.36
CA GLU A 23 -6.76 9.06 -18.60
C GLU A 23 -5.93 9.85 -17.56
N PRO A 24 -5.42 11.06 -17.87
CA PRO A 24 -4.82 11.96 -16.89
C PRO A 24 -5.80 12.29 -15.74
N GLY A 25 -5.35 12.24 -14.50
CA GLY A 25 -6.16 12.33 -13.29
C GLY A 25 -6.59 10.99 -12.67
N HIS A 26 -6.44 9.87 -13.37
CA HIS A 26 -7.02 8.56 -12.99
C HIS A 26 -6.03 7.59 -12.31
N PRO A 27 -6.53 6.56 -11.61
CA PRO A 27 -5.69 5.63 -10.83
C PRO A 27 -4.57 4.93 -11.63
N VAL A 28 -4.76 4.72 -12.95
CA VAL A 28 -3.85 3.99 -13.84
C VAL A 28 -3.15 4.89 -14.86
N GLU A 29 -2.97 6.17 -14.54
CA GLU A 29 -2.16 7.07 -15.35
C GLU A 29 -0.79 6.44 -15.69
N PRO A 30 -0.28 6.61 -16.93
CA PRO A 30 1.00 6.01 -17.34
C PRO A 30 2.16 6.31 -16.39
N ARG A 31 2.15 7.48 -15.76
CA ARG A 31 3.19 7.93 -14.84
C ARG A 31 3.17 7.19 -13.50
N THR A 32 2.02 6.67 -13.04
CA THR A 32 1.89 5.96 -11.76
C THR A 32 2.90 4.83 -11.64
N PHE A 33 3.00 3.99 -12.67
CA PHE A 33 3.87 2.82 -12.65
C PHE A 33 5.35 3.18 -12.84
N GLU A 34 5.67 4.23 -13.60
CA GLU A 34 7.04 4.75 -13.69
C GLU A 34 7.52 5.24 -12.31
N VAL A 35 6.67 6.00 -11.61
CA VAL A 35 6.93 6.50 -10.25
C VAL A 35 7.15 5.34 -9.27
N LEU A 36 6.25 4.35 -9.29
CA LEU A 36 6.37 3.17 -8.43
C LEU A 36 7.64 2.35 -8.71
N HIS A 37 8.08 2.26 -9.97
CA HIS A 37 9.33 1.57 -10.32
C HIS A 37 10.55 2.27 -9.69
N VAL A 38 10.61 3.61 -9.80
CA VAL A 38 11.67 4.42 -9.19
C VAL A 38 11.65 4.25 -7.67
N ALA A 39 10.49 4.35 -7.02
CA ALA A 39 10.36 4.21 -5.58
C ALA A 39 10.84 2.83 -5.07
N ASN A 40 10.50 1.75 -5.79
CA ASN A 40 10.96 0.40 -5.46
C ASN A 40 12.48 0.24 -5.62
N ALA A 41 13.09 0.84 -6.66
CA ALA A 41 14.54 0.86 -6.80
C ALA A 41 15.23 1.71 -5.72
N ARG A 42 14.63 2.84 -5.35
CA ARG A 42 15.10 3.73 -4.28
C ARG A 42 15.11 3.01 -2.93
N ALA A 43 14.04 2.31 -2.59
CA ALA A 43 13.94 1.53 -1.37
C ALA A 43 15.03 0.45 -1.28
N TYR A 44 15.32 -0.23 -2.39
CA TYR A 44 16.44 -1.16 -2.46
C TYR A 44 17.79 -0.47 -2.21
N ALA A 45 18.03 0.69 -2.85
CA ALA A 45 19.28 1.42 -2.70
C ALA A 45 19.52 1.87 -1.25
N LEU A 46 18.49 2.42 -0.60
CA LEU A 46 18.55 2.86 0.79
C LEU A 46 18.83 1.71 1.77
N SER A 47 18.23 0.55 1.56
CA SER A 47 18.45 -0.62 2.43
C SER A 47 19.78 -1.33 2.21
N TYR A 48 20.21 -1.46 0.95
CA TYR A 48 21.25 -2.43 0.59
C TYR A 48 22.45 -1.82 -0.12
N ALA A 49 22.28 -0.68 -0.81
CA ALA A 49 23.37 -0.02 -1.54
C ALA A 49 24.06 1.09 -0.73
N GLY A 50 23.53 1.43 0.46
CA GLY A 50 24.16 2.37 1.39
C GLY A 50 24.01 3.83 1.01
N GLY A 51 22.99 4.18 0.22
CA GLY A 51 22.73 5.55 -0.20
C GLY A 51 21.47 5.69 -1.06
N ASP A 52 21.01 6.93 -1.21
CA ASP A 52 19.87 7.27 -2.07
C ASP A 52 20.28 7.30 -3.56
N LEU A 53 19.31 7.28 -4.46
CA LEU A 53 19.54 7.38 -5.91
C LEU A 53 19.93 8.80 -6.30
N THR A 54 20.91 8.92 -7.22
CA THR A 54 21.23 10.22 -7.84
C THR A 54 20.16 10.60 -8.88
N PRO A 55 20.02 11.90 -9.23
CA PRO A 55 19.10 12.32 -10.29
C PRO A 55 19.31 11.60 -11.62
N GLU A 56 20.57 11.31 -11.97
CA GLU A 56 20.93 10.59 -13.20
C GLU A 56 20.46 9.12 -13.13
N ALA A 57 20.61 8.47 -11.97
CA ALA A 57 20.11 7.11 -11.76
C ALA A 57 18.58 7.06 -11.83
N VAL A 58 17.89 8.07 -11.29
CA VAL A 58 16.43 8.19 -11.39
C VAL A 58 15.98 8.31 -12.85
N GLU A 59 16.62 9.17 -13.66
CA GLU A 59 16.25 9.27 -15.08
C GLU A 59 16.59 8.00 -15.87
N ALA A 60 17.68 7.31 -15.52
CA ALA A 60 18.00 6.02 -16.12
C ALA A 60 16.93 4.95 -15.83
N LEU A 61 16.41 4.88 -14.60
CA LEU A 61 15.31 3.97 -14.23
C LEU A 61 14.00 4.31 -14.95
N ARG A 62 13.71 5.60 -15.14
CA ARG A 62 12.56 6.03 -15.95
C ARG A 62 12.71 5.59 -17.40
N GLN A 63 13.89 5.75 -17.99
CA GLN A 63 14.19 5.27 -19.34
C GLN A 63 14.09 3.74 -19.44
N GLU A 64 14.62 3.02 -18.46
CA GLU A 64 14.49 1.56 -18.34
C GLU A 64 13.01 1.14 -18.37
N TYR A 65 12.19 1.77 -17.53
CA TYR A 65 10.75 1.50 -17.47
C TYR A 65 10.03 1.77 -18.80
N ARG A 66 10.36 2.87 -19.49
CA ARG A 66 9.76 3.22 -20.79
C ARG A 66 10.11 2.21 -21.89
N GLN A 67 11.28 1.58 -21.81
CA GLN A 67 11.77 0.60 -22.77
C GLN A 67 11.39 -0.84 -22.41
N ALA A 68 10.98 -1.08 -21.17
CA ALA A 68 10.60 -2.41 -20.68
C ALA A 68 9.38 -2.96 -21.42
N GLN A 69 9.42 -4.26 -21.71
CA GLN A 69 8.28 -5.04 -22.17
C GLN A 69 7.66 -5.75 -20.98
N ALA A 70 6.32 -5.82 -20.96
CA ALA A 70 5.59 -6.57 -19.95
C ALA A 70 5.98 -8.03 -20.03
N ASP A 71 6.16 -8.65 -18.86
CA ASP A 71 6.06 -10.11 -18.79
C ASP A 71 4.68 -10.53 -19.35
N PRO A 72 4.59 -11.51 -20.26
CA PRO A 72 3.33 -11.92 -20.89
C PRO A 72 2.33 -12.56 -19.92
N THR A 73 2.69 -12.75 -18.66
CA THR A 73 1.83 -13.36 -17.65
C THR A 73 0.59 -12.49 -17.37
N PRO A 74 -0.64 -13.00 -17.61
CA PRO A 74 -1.86 -12.30 -17.21
C PRO A 74 -2.08 -12.39 -15.70
N TYR A 75 -2.62 -11.32 -15.10
CA TYR A 75 -2.93 -11.27 -13.67
C TYR A 75 -4.41 -11.00 -13.44
N SER A 76 -5.02 -11.75 -12.52
CA SER A 76 -6.31 -11.41 -11.94
C SER A 76 -6.21 -10.21 -11.00
N ALA A 77 -7.35 -9.58 -10.68
CA ALA A 77 -7.38 -8.46 -9.72
C ALA A 77 -6.82 -8.85 -8.33
N GLY A 78 -7.05 -10.09 -7.89
CA GLY A 78 -6.50 -10.60 -6.62
C GLY A 78 -4.98 -10.73 -6.67
N GLU A 79 -4.42 -11.29 -7.74
CA GLU A 79 -2.97 -11.39 -7.91
C GLU A 79 -2.31 -10.01 -8.04
N LEU A 80 -2.96 -9.09 -8.75
CA LEU A 80 -2.54 -7.69 -8.84
C LEU A 80 -2.49 -7.03 -7.46
N LEU A 81 -3.52 -7.26 -6.62
CA LEU A 81 -3.57 -6.76 -5.25
C LEU A 81 -2.41 -7.30 -4.40
N ASP A 82 -2.11 -8.60 -4.50
CA ASP A 82 -1.00 -9.22 -3.78
C ASP A 82 0.37 -8.69 -4.23
N MET A 83 0.55 -8.42 -5.52
CA MET A 83 1.76 -7.79 -6.03
C MET A 83 1.89 -6.34 -5.55
N LEU A 84 0.80 -5.57 -5.50
CA LEU A 84 0.81 -4.21 -4.97
C LEU A 84 1.14 -4.17 -3.47
N HIS A 85 0.64 -5.13 -2.68
CA HIS A 85 1.06 -5.29 -1.28
C HIS A 85 2.55 -5.60 -1.17
N SER A 86 3.06 -6.50 -2.00
CA SER A 86 4.48 -6.86 -2.00
C SER A 86 5.37 -5.66 -2.36
N LEU A 87 4.94 -4.85 -3.33
CA LEU A 87 5.62 -3.61 -3.72
C LEU A 87 5.60 -2.59 -2.58
N THR A 88 4.43 -2.39 -1.96
CA THR A 88 4.24 -1.47 -0.84
C THR A 88 5.16 -1.86 0.33
N TYR A 89 5.16 -3.13 0.69
CA TYR A 89 6.04 -3.68 1.73
C TYR A 89 7.50 -3.36 1.43
N ASN A 90 7.98 -3.66 0.22
CA ASN A 90 9.36 -3.36 -0.17
C ASN A 90 9.71 -1.86 -0.06
N CYS A 91 8.75 -0.96 -0.32
CA CYS A 91 8.95 0.48 -0.21
C CYS A 91 8.89 1.00 1.24
N GLN A 92 8.24 0.29 2.16
CA GLN A 92 8.06 0.72 3.56
C GLN A 92 9.03 0.05 4.54
N SER A 93 9.33 -1.25 4.37
CA SER A 93 10.07 -2.04 5.37
C SER A 93 11.59 -1.90 5.29
N ASN A 94 12.09 -1.17 4.30
CA ASN A 94 13.51 -1.14 3.91
C ASN A 94 14.31 -0.03 4.62
N GLY A 95 14.24 0.02 5.95
CA GLY A 95 15.14 0.84 6.78
C GLY A 95 14.56 2.16 7.31
N GLY A 96 13.23 2.31 7.32
CA GLY A 96 12.54 3.40 8.06
C GLY A 96 12.35 4.71 7.29
N THR A 97 12.72 4.75 6.01
CA THR A 97 12.29 5.85 5.14
C THR A 97 11.05 5.38 4.40
N PHE A 98 9.91 5.98 4.73
CA PHE A 98 8.68 5.85 3.96
C PHE A 98 8.95 6.36 2.55
N ALA A 99 9.43 5.49 1.65
CA ALA A 99 9.97 5.92 0.37
C ALA A 99 8.91 6.51 -0.57
N LEU A 100 7.64 6.22 -0.29
CA LEU A 100 6.48 6.78 -0.98
C LEU A 100 5.98 7.99 -0.21
N GLU A 101 6.10 9.16 -0.83
CA GLU A 101 5.66 10.43 -0.27
C GLU A 101 4.88 11.24 -1.31
N GLY A 102 4.03 12.16 -0.85
CA GLY A 102 3.31 13.10 -1.70
C GLY A 102 2.53 12.42 -2.82
N ASP A 103 2.85 12.77 -4.07
CA ASP A 103 2.16 12.28 -5.26
C ASP A 103 2.33 10.75 -5.45
N GLU A 104 3.45 10.17 -5.01
CA GLU A 104 3.74 8.74 -5.19
C GLU A 104 2.82 7.88 -4.32
N GLU A 105 2.65 8.28 -3.06
CA GLU A 105 1.75 7.63 -2.12
C GLU A 105 0.29 7.82 -2.51
N GLN A 106 -0.08 9.00 -3.02
CA GLN A 106 -1.42 9.23 -3.55
C GLN A 106 -1.72 8.32 -4.75
N ALA A 107 -0.78 8.17 -5.69
CA ALA A 107 -0.93 7.30 -6.83
C ALA A 107 -1.07 5.83 -6.41
N ARG A 108 -0.25 5.39 -5.44
CA ARG A 108 -0.35 4.05 -4.84
C ARG A 108 -1.72 3.81 -4.21
N ARG A 109 -2.21 4.73 -3.36
CA ARG A 109 -3.51 4.59 -2.68
C ARG A 109 -4.65 4.48 -3.68
N ARG A 110 -4.68 5.32 -4.71
CA ARG A 110 -5.72 5.27 -5.76
C ARG A 110 -5.69 3.93 -6.48
N LEU A 111 -4.52 3.47 -6.90
CA LEU A 111 -4.37 2.17 -7.58
C LEU A 111 -4.82 1.02 -6.68
N MET A 112 -4.40 1.03 -5.42
CA MET A 112 -4.79 0.02 -4.42
C MET A 112 -6.31 -0.01 -4.20
N GLN A 113 -6.95 1.15 -4.06
CA GLN A 113 -8.41 1.26 -3.92
C GLN A 113 -9.14 0.68 -5.12
N SER A 114 -8.72 1.05 -6.34
CA SER A 114 -9.33 0.57 -7.58
C SER A 114 -9.24 -0.95 -7.67
N VAL A 115 -8.06 -1.52 -7.48
CA VAL A 115 -7.87 -2.97 -7.54
C VAL A 115 -8.65 -3.68 -6.42
N ALA A 116 -8.62 -3.15 -5.18
CA ALA A 116 -9.39 -3.71 -4.08
C ALA A 116 -10.90 -3.71 -4.36
N PHE A 117 -11.41 -2.68 -5.04
CA PHE A 117 -12.82 -2.61 -5.43
C PHE A 117 -13.22 -3.74 -6.38
N GLU A 118 -12.36 -4.06 -7.38
CA GLU A 118 -12.60 -5.17 -8.30
C GLU A 118 -12.54 -6.55 -7.62
N VAL A 119 -11.79 -6.67 -6.53
CA VAL A 119 -11.69 -7.92 -5.73
C VAL A 119 -12.89 -8.10 -4.79
N MET A 120 -13.58 -7.02 -4.41
CA MET A 120 -14.70 -7.10 -3.47
C MET A 120 -15.93 -7.80 -4.06
N VAL A 121 -16.38 -8.85 -3.39
CA VAL A 121 -17.61 -9.58 -3.73
C VAL A 121 -18.68 -9.30 -2.67
N GLU A 122 -19.94 -9.21 -3.09
CA GLU A 122 -21.08 -9.07 -2.19
C GLU A 122 -21.13 -10.20 -1.14
N GLY A 123 -21.22 -9.82 0.14
CA GLY A 123 -21.23 -10.77 1.25
C GLY A 123 -19.91 -11.54 1.40
N GLY A 124 -18.87 -11.14 0.67
CA GLY A 124 -17.58 -11.77 0.61
C GLY A 124 -16.69 -11.49 1.83
N PRO A 125 -15.46 -12.02 1.82
CA PRO A 125 -14.49 -11.75 2.86
C PRO A 125 -14.05 -10.28 2.86
N THR A 126 -13.48 -9.83 3.98
CA THR A 126 -12.81 -8.55 4.05
C THR A 126 -11.54 -8.57 3.16
N VAL A 127 -11.39 -7.54 2.34
CA VAL A 127 -10.23 -7.30 1.48
C VAL A 127 -9.22 -6.43 2.24
N PRO A 128 -7.96 -6.88 2.38
CA PRO A 128 -6.89 -6.04 2.93
C PRO A 128 -6.51 -4.97 1.89
N VAL A 129 -6.51 -3.69 2.31
CA VAL A 129 -6.18 -2.54 1.45
C VAL A 129 -4.90 -1.85 1.94
N ALA A 130 -4.69 -1.86 3.25
CA ALA A 130 -3.54 -1.28 3.95
C ALA A 130 -3.22 -2.11 5.19
N ASP A 131 -2.06 -1.89 5.80
CA ASP A 131 -1.63 -2.66 6.99
C ASP A 131 -2.64 -2.61 8.15
N PHE A 132 -3.26 -1.44 8.34
CA PHE A 132 -4.30 -1.20 9.34
C PHE A 132 -5.70 -1.03 8.73
N GLY A 133 -5.84 -1.13 7.41
CA GLY A 133 -7.07 -0.78 6.71
C GLY A 133 -7.60 -1.95 5.88
N ASN A 134 -8.71 -2.53 6.30
CA ASN A 134 -9.40 -3.59 5.57
C ASN A 134 -10.84 -3.14 5.28
N ILE A 135 -11.38 -3.56 4.14
CA ILE A 135 -12.74 -3.20 3.69
C ILE A 135 -13.54 -4.43 3.31
N ARG A 136 -14.83 -4.44 3.58
CA ARG A 136 -15.74 -5.52 3.22
C ARG A 136 -16.97 -4.94 2.54
N ARG A 137 -17.39 -5.55 1.43
CA ARG A 137 -18.70 -5.32 0.83
C ARG A 137 -19.73 -6.22 1.52
N VAL A 138 -20.47 -5.65 2.46
CA VAL A 138 -21.42 -6.37 3.33
C VAL A 138 -22.58 -6.93 2.51
N ASN A 139 -23.13 -6.10 1.63
CA ASN A 139 -24.17 -6.45 0.66
C ASN A 139 -24.01 -5.57 -0.59
N PHE A 140 -24.98 -5.59 -1.52
CA PHE A 140 -24.91 -4.77 -2.74
C PHE A 140 -24.67 -3.27 -2.46
N ASP A 141 -25.27 -2.75 -1.38
CA ASP A 141 -25.29 -1.32 -1.06
C ASP A 141 -24.21 -0.93 -0.04
N LEU A 142 -23.86 -1.79 0.90
CA LEU A 142 -23.12 -1.42 2.10
C LEU A 142 -21.66 -1.87 2.09
N TYR A 143 -20.80 -0.96 2.51
CA TYR A 143 -19.36 -1.16 2.70
C TYR A 143 -19.00 -0.92 4.17
N GLU A 144 -18.13 -1.77 4.72
CA GLU A 144 -17.67 -1.71 6.10
C GLU A 144 -16.14 -1.70 6.13
N ILE A 145 -15.54 -0.88 7.00
CA ILE A 145 -14.08 -0.85 7.21
C ILE A 145 -13.69 -1.36 8.59
N THR A 146 -12.50 -1.96 8.71
CA THR A 146 -12.00 -2.52 9.97
C THR A 146 -10.48 -2.63 9.98
N THR A 147 -9.89 -2.51 11.16
CA THR A 147 -8.48 -2.83 11.43
C THR A 147 -8.23 -4.33 11.61
N ARG A 148 -9.27 -5.16 11.70
CA ARG A 148 -9.14 -6.60 11.89
C ARG A 148 -8.54 -7.26 10.67
N ASN A 149 -7.41 -7.94 10.86
CA ASN A 149 -6.74 -8.67 9.79
C ASN A 149 -7.55 -9.93 9.40
N PRO A 150 -8.07 -10.03 8.16
CA PRO A 150 -8.86 -11.18 7.72
C PRO A 150 -8.08 -12.50 7.74
N ARG A 151 -6.74 -12.45 7.63
CA ARG A 151 -5.88 -13.65 7.68
C ARG A 151 -5.92 -14.35 9.05
N GLU A 152 -6.32 -13.65 10.10
CA GLU A 152 -6.49 -14.22 11.45
C GLU A 152 -7.88 -14.83 11.69
N GLY A 153 -8.80 -14.70 10.72
CA GLY A 153 -10.14 -15.28 10.77
C GLY A 153 -10.93 -14.88 12.02
N SER A 154 -11.59 -15.85 12.65
CA SER A 154 -12.41 -15.62 13.87
C SER A 154 -11.64 -15.07 15.08
N ARG A 155 -10.30 -15.12 15.04
CA ARG A 155 -9.43 -14.62 16.12
C ARG A 155 -8.91 -13.22 15.86
N ALA A 156 -9.22 -12.65 14.69
CA ALA A 156 -8.74 -11.35 14.28
C ALA A 156 -9.02 -10.31 15.34
N ARG A 157 -7.95 -9.78 15.92
CA ARG A 157 -8.05 -8.69 16.89
C ARG A 157 -8.09 -7.38 16.15
N MET A 158 -8.84 -6.46 16.73
CA MET A 158 -8.86 -5.07 16.34
C MET A 158 -7.61 -4.37 16.86
N TYR A 159 -7.07 -3.45 16.09
CA TYR A 159 -6.00 -2.57 16.55
C TYR A 159 -6.55 -1.59 17.59
N LEU A 160 -5.80 -1.40 18.68
CA LEU A 160 -6.19 -0.53 19.78
C LEU A 160 -5.18 0.60 19.91
N MET A 161 -5.71 1.82 20.01
CA MET A 161 -4.96 3.03 20.29
C MET A 161 -4.83 3.27 21.80
N ASP A 162 -4.22 4.39 22.16
CA ASP A 162 -4.06 4.86 23.54
C ASP A 162 -5.33 4.71 24.38
N GLY A 163 -5.14 4.24 25.61
CA GLY A 163 -6.25 3.90 26.51
C GLY A 163 -6.97 2.60 26.15
N ASN A 164 -6.37 1.75 25.30
CA ASN A 164 -6.88 0.44 24.90
C ASN A 164 -8.25 0.55 24.19
N LYS A 165 -8.40 1.57 23.34
CA LYS A 165 -9.64 1.88 22.63
C LYS A 165 -9.48 1.66 21.12
N PRO A 166 -10.54 1.22 20.43
CA PRO A 166 -10.57 1.19 18.96
C PRO A 166 -10.38 2.57 18.34
N HIS A 167 -9.96 2.60 17.07
CA HIS A 167 -10.04 3.79 16.25
C HIS A 167 -11.50 4.26 16.09
N PRO A 168 -11.81 5.58 16.08
CA PRO A 168 -13.18 6.09 15.93
C PRO A 168 -13.91 5.65 14.65
N HIS A 169 -13.17 5.29 13.61
CA HIS A 169 -13.70 4.82 12.32
C HIS A 169 -13.76 3.29 12.20
N GLU A 170 -13.34 2.55 13.22
CA GLU A 170 -13.50 1.10 13.24
C GLU A 170 -14.98 0.72 13.10
N GLY A 171 -15.29 -0.17 12.14
CA GLY A 171 -16.65 -0.62 11.89
C GLY A 171 -17.53 0.45 11.24
N PHE A 172 -16.94 1.50 10.67
CA PHE A 172 -17.69 2.50 9.90
C PHE A 172 -18.35 1.83 8.69
N ILE A 173 -19.66 2.09 8.51
CA ILE A 173 -20.49 1.54 7.45
C ILE A 173 -21.11 2.69 6.66
N THR A 174 -21.08 2.59 5.33
CA THR A 174 -21.67 3.57 4.41
C THR A 174 -22.19 2.87 3.16
N ASP A 175 -23.12 3.50 2.45
CA ASP A 175 -23.57 3.07 1.13
C ASP A 175 -22.71 3.64 -0.01
N GLN A 176 -21.76 4.53 0.31
CA GLN A 176 -20.87 5.15 -0.66
C GLN A 176 -19.45 4.54 -0.58
N PRO A 177 -18.97 3.84 -1.64
CA PRO A 177 -17.66 3.18 -1.59
C PRO A 177 -16.49 4.16 -1.41
N TRP A 178 -16.57 5.37 -1.99
CA TRP A 178 -15.53 6.38 -1.84
C TRP A 178 -15.41 6.93 -0.41
N GLU A 179 -16.52 7.01 0.33
CA GLU A 179 -16.50 7.40 1.74
C GLU A 179 -15.84 6.32 2.58
N ALA A 180 -16.18 5.05 2.33
CA ALA A 180 -15.55 3.92 3.02
C ALA A 180 -14.03 3.94 2.82
N PHE A 181 -13.57 4.10 1.58
CA PHE A 181 -12.13 4.18 1.29
C PHE A 181 -11.45 5.42 1.89
N THR A 182 -12.11 6.58 1.89
CA THR A 182 -11.58 7.79 2.56
C THR A 182 -11.39 7.54 4.05
N LYS A 183 -12.44 7.02 4.72
CA LYS A 183 -12.38 6.70 6.16
C LYS A 183 -11.40 5.58 6.48
N LEU A 184 -11.20 4.62 5.58
CA LEU A 184 -10.19 3.57 5.71
C LEU A 184 -8.78 4.16 5.74
N TRP A 185 -8.46 5.09 4.84
CA TRP A 185 -7.13 5.70 4.81
C TRP A 185 -6.90 6.66 5.98
N GLU A 186 -7.90 7.44 6.38
CA GLU A 186 -7.83 8.24 7.62
C GLU A 186 -7.52 7.33 8.83
N MET A 187 -8.24 6.22 8.96
CA MET A 187 -7.99 5.23 10.01
C MET A 187 -6.60 4.60 9.90
N HIS A 188 -6.17 4.23 8.70
CA HIS A 188 -4.85 3.65 8.48
C HIS A 188 -3.74 4.62 8.89
N ASP A 189 -3.83 5.89 8.47
CA ASP A 189 -2.81 6.91 8.74
C ASP A 189 -2.70 7.20 10.23
N ASP A 190 -3.83 7.40 10.92
CA ASP A 190 -3.86 7.61 12.37
C ASP A 190 -3.30 6.40 13.13
N CYS A 191 -3.67 5.18 12.72
CA CYS A 191 -3.18 3.95 13.36
C CYS A 191 -1.68 3.73 13.10
N ALA A 192 -1.21 4.04 11.89
CA ALA A 192 0.20 3.94 11.51
C ALA A 192 1.05 4.97 12.27
N ALA A 193 0.60 6.21 12.37
CA ALA A 193 1.26 7.25 13.18
C ALA A 193 1.36 6.83 14.66
N HIS A 194 0.26 6.36 15.25
CA HIS A 194 0.27 5.84 16.62
C HIS A 194 1.23 4.66 16.80
N TRP A 195 1.28 3.73 15.83
CA TRP A 195 2.19 2.59 15.88
C TRP A 195 3.66 3.03 15.84
N LEU A 196 3.99 3.99 14.97
CA LEU A 196 5.35 4.55 14.85
C LEU A 196 5.78 5.27 16.13
N GLU A 197 4.92 6.11 16.71
CA GLU A 197 5.21 6.79 17.97
C GLU A 197 5.47 5.79 19.12
N GLY A 198 4.69 4.71 19.18
CA GLY A 198 4.90 3.62 20.12
C GLY A 198 6.24 2.91 19.90
N TYR A 199 6.56 2.59 18.64
CA TYR A 199 7.82 1.94 18.26
C TYR A 199 9.04 2.80 18.60
N GLU A 200 9.01 4.09 18.30
CA GLU A 200 10.10 5.04 18.64
C GLU A 200 10.28 5.16 20.16
N ARG A 201 9.17 5.21 20.91
CA ARG A 201 9.21 5.24 22.37
C ARG A 201 9.87 3.98 22.94
N ASP A 202 9.51 2.81 22.42
CA ASP A 202 10.07 1.53 22.83
C ASP A 202 11.56 1.44 22.49
N LEU A 203 11.97 1.87 21.30
CA LEU A 203 13.38 1.95 20.90
C LEU A 203 14.18 2.90 21.81
N ALA A 204 13.63 4.08 22.12
CA ALA A 204 14.28 5.04 23.02
C ALA A 204 14.38 4.50 24.46
N GLU A 205 13.39 3.72 24.92
CA GLU A 205 13.48 3.03 26.21
C GLU A 205 14.53 1.93 26.19
N GLN A 206 14.60 1.12 25.13
CA GLN A 206 15.64 0.11 24.97
C GLN A 206 17.04 0.72 24.93
N ALA A 207 17.24 1.80 24.17
CA ALA A 207 18.52 2.51 24.09
C ALA A 207 18.95 3.06 25.47
N ARG A 208 18.01 3.60 26.26
CA ARG A 208 18.24 3.99 27.66
C ARG A 208 18.62 2.80 28.55
N ARG A 209 17.92 1.67 28.44
CA ARG A 209 18.23 0.44 29.19
C ARG A 209 19.60 -0.13 28.84
N LEU A 210 20.05 0.06 27.60
CA LEU A 210 21.35 -0.38 27.09
C LEU A 210 22.47 0.65 27.30
N GLY A 211 22.17 1.84 27.84
CA GLY A 211 23.15 2.90 28.10
C GLY A 211 23.74 3.54 26.84
N ILE A 212 23.03 3.46 25.71
CA ILE A 212 23.43 4.08 24.44
C ILE A 212 23.07 5.57 24.44
N ILE A 213 22.01 5.94 25.16
CA ILE A 213 21.54 7.31 25.42
C ILE A 213 21.18 7.48 26.91
#